data_AF-A0A380RTI1-F1
#
_entry.id   AF-A0A380RTI1-F1
#
_cell.length_a   1.000
_cell.length_b   1.000
_cell.length_c   1.000
_cell.angle_alpha   90.00
_cell.angle_beta   90.00
_cell.angle_gamma   90.00
#
_symmetry.space_group_name_H-M   'P 1'
#
loop_
_entity.id
_entity.type
_entity.pdbx_description
1 polymer ?
#
loop_
_entity_poly.entity_id
_entity_poly.type
_entity_poly.pdbx_seq_one_letter_code
_entity_poly.pdbx_strand_id
1 'polypeptide(L)'
;MFRNFSKALHLNFAVGVSSAVFAAFLLAGCEEEKPAPVVREVRRIKGEVEVLNSCSMKGAAVKMRTFLRDNGFDVVHIDNERLQNYDETIIVLRNPEWEGAQALAATLKTKNILVLQNKNATVDAVVHTGRDFQQIIEPDQGEKNDSNK
;
A
#
# COMPACT_ATOMS: atom_id res chain seq x y z
N MET A 1 -1.57 24.94 84.41
CA MET A 1 -2.47 24.75 85.58
C MET A 1 -3.84 24.32 85.05
N PHE A 2 -4.29 23.11 85.42
CA PHE A 2 -5.61 22.46 85.19
C PHE A 2 -6.05 22.16 83.74
N ARG A 3 -6.08 20.90 83.28
CA ARG A 3 -6.96 19.72 83.57
C ARG A 3 -8.26 19.70 82.76
N ASN A 4 -8.30 18.75 81.81
CA ASN A 4 -9.35 17.81 81.39
C ASN A 4 -10.82 18.27 81.31
N PHE A 5 -11.52 17.88 80.24
CA PHE A 5 -12.59 16.88 80.34
C PHE A 5 -12.95 16.28 78.97
N SER A 6 -13.01 14.94 78.97
CA SER A 6 -13.47 14.08 77.89
C SER A 6 -14.98 14.22 77.65
N LYS A 7 -15.43 14.00 76.41
CA LYS A 7 -16.64 13.22 76.10
C LYS A 7 -16.59 12.77 74.64
N ALA A 8 -16.49 11.46 74.48
CA ALA A 8 -16.70 10.76 73.23
C ALA A 8 -18.10 11.05 72.68
N LEU A 9 -18.18 11.42 71.41
CA LEU A 9 -19.42 11.37 70.65
C LEU A 9 -19.27 10.24 69.64
N HIS A 10 -19.81 9.07 70.01
CA HIS A 10 -20.02 7.97 69.08
C HIS A 10 -21.00 8.43 68.00
N LEU A 11 -20.51 8.68 66.79
CA LEU A 11 -21.36 8.78 65.62
C LEU A 11 -21.33 7.43 64.91
N ASN A 12 -22.39 6.65 65.11
CA ASN A 12 -22.63 5.42 64.37
C ASN A 12 -22.75 5.76 62.89
N PHE A 13 -21.71 5.43 62.11
CA PHE A 13 -21.74 5.55 60.65
C PHE A 13 -22.56 4.38 60.08
N ALA A 14 -23.88 4.55 60.09
CA ALA A 14 -24.79 3.75 59.30
C ALA A 14 -24.97 4.42 57.93
N VAL A 15 -23.97 4.30 57.06
CA VAL A 15 -24.16 4.37 55.60
C VAL A 15 -23.32 3.26 55.00
N GLY A 16 -23.82 2.04 55.15
CA GLY A 16 -23.54 0.99 54.18
C GLY A 16 -24.06 1.45 52.82
N VAL A 17 -23.40 1.01 51.76
CA VAL A 17 -23.58 1.42 50.35
C VAL A 17 -22.82 2.70 50.00
N SER A 18 -21.54 2.55 49.63
CA SER A 18 -20.95 3.20 48.44
C SER A 18 -19.43 2.97 48.39
N SER A 19 -19.00 1.72 48.36
CA SER A 19 -17.61 1.37 48.00
C SER A 19 -17.59 0.21 47.00
N ALA A 20 -18.48 -0.76 47.18
CA ALA A 20 -18.65 -1.85 46.21
C ALA A 20 -19.23 -1.40 44.85
N VAL A 21 -19.98 -0.29 44.78
CA VAL A 21 -20.57 0.19 43.51
C VAL A 21 -19.54 0.92 42.65
N PHE A 22 -18.55 1.60 43.27
CA PHE A 22 -17.45 2.24 42.55
C PHE A 22 -16.46 1.22 41.96
N ALA A 23 -16.28 0.07 42.61
CA ALA A 23 -15.41 -0.99 42.12
C ALA A 23 -16.01 -1.75 40.92
N ALA A 24 -17.35 -1.85 40.83
CA ALA A 24 -18.03 -2.52 39.72
C ALA A 24 -18.02 -1.70 38.41
N PHE A 25 -17.91 -0.37 38.49
CA PHE A 25 -17.85 0.50 37.31
C PHE A 25 -16.50 0.50 36.60
N LEU A 26 -15.43 0.04 37.26
CA LEU A 26 -14.07 -0.01 36.68
C LEU A 26 -13.77 -1.30 35.91
N LEU A 27 -14.67 -2.31 35.93
CA LEU A 27 -14.45 -3.61 35.28
C LEU A 27 -15.30 -3.83 34.01
N ALA A 28 -16.15 -2.87 33.62
CA ALA A 28 -17.06 -3.01 32.49
C ALA A 28 -16.63 -2.22 31.23
N GLY A 29 -15.45 -1.59 31.24
CA GLY A 29 -15.05 -0.59 30.25
C GLY A 29 -13.92 -1.01 29.32
N CYS A 30 -13.92 -2.25 28.82
CA CYS A 30 -13.13 -2.61 27.63
C CYS A 30 -14.11 -3.07 26.55
N GLU A 31 -14.90 -2.14 26.03
CA GLU A 31 -15.58 -2.36 24.76
C GLU A 31 -14.48 -2.35 23.69
N GLU A 32 -14.15 -3.52 23.15
CA GLU A 32 -13.26 -3.64 22.00
C GLU A 32 -13.95 -2.94 20.83
N GLU A 33 -13.56 -1.69 20.54
CA GLU A 33 -14.05 -0.99 19.35
C GLU A 33 -13.65 -1.82 18.13
N LYS A 34 -14.62 -2.57 17.58
CA LYS A 34 -14.48 -3.22 16.28
C LYS A 34 -14.07 -2.13 15.29
N PRO A 35 -12.86 -2.20 14.70
CA PRO A 35 -12.44 -1.18 13.77
C PRO A 35 -13.47 -1.14 12.65
N ALA A 36 -14.02 0.05 12.40
CA ALA A 36 -14.99 0.25 11.33
C ALA A 36 -14.41 -0.34 10.03
N PRO A 37 -15.23 -1.01 9.20
CA PRO A 37 -14.75 -1.52 7.93
C PRO A 37 -14.11 -0.37 7.16
N VAL A 38 -12.82 -0.51 6.85
CA VAL A 38 -12.09 0.48 6.04
C VAL A 38 -12.74 0.47 4.67
N VAL A 39 -13.65 1.41 4.43
CA VAL A 39 -14.27 1.62 3.12
C VAL A 39 -13.15 2.04 2.18
N ARG A 40 -12.65 1.09 1.38
CA ARG A 40 -11.64 1.34 0.37
C ARG A 40 -12.33 2.07 -0.78
N GLU A 41 -11.93 3.31 -1.04
CA GLU A 41 -12.40 4.01 -2.24
C GLU A 41 -11.85 3.29 -3.47
N VAL A 42 -12.71 2.55 -4.17
CA VAL A 42 -12.37 1.97 -5.47
C VAL A 42 -12.38 3.10 -6.49
N ARG A 43 -11.20 3.66 -6.77
CA ARG A 43 -11.04 4.68 -7.81
C ARG A 43 -11.32 4.05 -9.17
N ARG A 44 -12.44 4.40 -9.80
CA ARG A 44 -12.76 4.04 -11.20
C ARG A 44 -11.97 4.88 -12.21
N ILE A 45 -10.72 5.19 -11.91
CA ILE A 45 -9.83 5.98 -12.76
C ILE A 45 -8.90 4.98 -13.48
N LYS A 46 -8.48 5.30 -14.71
CA LYS A 46 -7.33 4.60 -15.31
C LYS A 46 -6.19 4.70 -14.30
N GLY A 47 -5.59 3.58 -13.90
CA GLY A 47 -4.62 3.67 -12.82
C GLY A 47 -3.39 4.46 -13.23
N GLU A 48 -2.89 5.23 -12.28
CA GLU A 48 -1.71 6.05 -12.46
C GLU A 48 -0.47 5.18 -12.24
N VAL A 49 0.44 5.22 -13.21
CA VAL A 49 1.66 4.40 -13.22
C VAL A 49 2.88 5.33 -13.24
N GLU A 50 3.86 5.03 -12.40
CA GLU A 50 5.20 5.59 -12.49
C GLU A 50 6.14 4.59 -13.15
N VAL A 51 7.11 5.05 -13.95
CA VAL A 51 8.09 4.18 -14.59
C VAL A 51 9.51 4.61 -14.23
N LEU A 52 10.27 3.70 -13.62
CA LEU A 52 11.66 3.92 -13.25
C LEU A 52 12.58 3.11 -14.16
N ASN A 53 13.69 3.72 -14.59
CA ASN A 53 14.78 3.00 -15.24
C ASN A 53 15.65 2.33 -14.17
N SER A 54 15.58 1.01 -14.09
CA SER A 54 16.29 0.23 -13.07
C SER A 54 17.38 -0.67 -13.69
N CYS A 55 17.77 -0.47 -14.95
CA CYS A 55 18.67 -1.38 -15.68
C CYS A 55 19.91 -0.74 -16.32
N SER A 56 20.17 0.54 -16.07
CA SER A 56 21.30 1.34 -16.59
C SER A 56 21.27 1.58 -18.10
N MET A 57 20.24 1.10 -18.80
CA MET A 57 20.12 1.29 -20.24
C MET A 57 19.52 2.65 -20.56
N LYS A 58 20.22 3.44 -21.38
CA LYS A 58 19.81 4.80 -21.72
C LYS A 58 18.42 4.80 -22.38
N GLY A 59 17.51 5.58 -21.81
CA GLY A 59 16.16 5.76 -22.34
C GLY A 59 15.18 4.63 -22.05
N ALA A 60 15.52 3.65 -21.20
CA ALA A 60 14.62 2.54 -20.87
C ALA A 60 13.26 3.03 -20.35
N ALA A 61 13.23 3.94 -19.37
CA ALA A 61 11.98 4.50 -18.84
C ALA A 61 11.16 5.27 -19.89
N VAL A 62 11.83 5.97 -20.82
CA VAL A 62 11.14 6.71 -21.90
C VAL A 62 10.46 5.74 -22.86
N LYS A 63 11.16 4.67 -23.27
CA LYS A 63 10.62 3.64 -24.16
C LYS A 63 9.48 2.87 -23.49
N MET A 64 9.68 2.46 -22.23
CA MET A 64 8.66 1.76 -21.46
C MET A 64 7.40 2.62 -21.24
N ARG A 65 7.56 3.91 -20.94
CA ARG A 65 6.45 4.87 -20.88
C ARG A 65 5.66 4.93 -22.18
N THR A 66 6.35 5.07 -23.31
CA THR A 66 5.67 5.12 -24.62
C THR A 66 4.88 3.83 -24.85
N PHE A 67 5.50 2.67 -24.64
CA PHE A 67 4.83 1.37 -24.76
C PHE A 67 3.59 1.26 -23.86
N LEU A 68 3.70 1.63 -22.57
CA LEU A 68 2.57 1.57 -21.64
C LEU A 68 1.44 2.54 -22.02
N ARG A 69 1.77 3.75 -22.48
CA ARG A 69 0.75 4.72 -22.94
C ARG A 69 0.05 4.25 -24.21
N ASP A 70 0.77 3.66 -25.15
CA ASP A 70 0.20 3.06 -26.36
C ASP A 70 -0.75 1.89 -26.02
N ASN A 71 -0.53 1.22 -24.88
CA ASN A 71 -1.41 0.18 -24.33
C ASN A 71 -2.49 0.72 -23.37
N GLY A 72 -2.66 2.04 -23.26
CA GLY A 72 -3.79 2.66 -22.56
C GLY A 72 -3.59 2.96 -21.07
N PHE A 73 -2.39 2.75 -20.53
CA PHE A 73 -2.05 3.11 -19.15
C PHE A 73 -1.71 4.60 -19.02
N ASP A 74 -2.09 5.21 -17.89
CA ASP A 74 -1.71 6.60 -17.59
C ASP A 74 -0.37 6.64 -16.86
N VAL A 75 0.71 6.83 -17.62
CA VAL A 75 2.03 7.00 -17.03
C VAL A 75 2.24 8.46 -16.64
N VAL A 76 2.14 8.76 -15.35
CA VAL A 76 2.16 10.14 -14.82
C VAL A 76 3.57 10.67 -14.55
N HIS A 77 4.54 9.77 -14.30
CA HIS A 77 5.92 10.15 -14.00
C HIS A 77 6.93 9.11 -14.54
N ILE A 78 8.12 9.61 -14.90
CA ILE A 78 9.28 8.76 -15.22
C ILE A 78 10.54 9.31 -14.59
N ASP A 79 11.43 8.42 -14.14
CA ASP A 79 12.77 8.78 -13.67
C ASP A 79 13.76 7.61 -13.80
N ASN A 80 14.98 7.80 -13.30
CA ASN A 80 15.99 6.78 -13.11
C ASN A 80 16.03 6.34 -11.65
N GLU A 81 16.11 5.03 -11.43
CA GLU A 81 16.30 4.48 -10.10
C GLU A 81 17.70 4.79 -9.58
N ARG A 82 17.86 4.88 -8.25
CA ARG A 82 19.19 5.01 -7.64
C ARG A 82 20.07 3.78 -7.89
N LEU A 83 19.47 2.59 -7.85
CA LEU A 83 20.15 1.32 -8.13
C LEU A 83 19.62 0.76 -9.45
N GLN A 84 20.52 0.58 -10.42
CA GLN A 84 20.15 0.30 -11.80
C GLN A 84 20.70 -1.04 -12.32
N ASN A 85 20.56 -2.09 -11.53
CA ASN A 85 21.08 -3.43 -11.79
C ASN A 85 19.99 -4.52 -11.98
N TYR A 86 18.77 -4.12 -12.32
CA TYR A 86 17.64 -5.04 -12.43
C TYR A 86 17.69 -5.73 -13.79
N ASP A 87 17.78 -7.05 -13.78
CA ASP A 87 17.75 -7.86 -15.00
C ASP A 87 16.32 -8.00 -15.54
N GLU A 88 15.34 -8.13 -14.65
CA GLU A 88 13.93 -8.33 -14.99
C GLU A 88 13.07 -7.13 -14.60
N THR A 89 12.00 -6.90 -15.35
CA THR A 89 11.03 -5.83 -15.08
C THR A 89 10.08 -6.26 -13.96
N ILE A 90 9.93 -5.39 -12.95
CA ILE A 90 9.15 -5.64 -11.73
C ILE A 90 8.05 -4.59 -11.59
N ILE A 91 6.87 -5.02 -11.21
CA ILE A 91 5.75 -4.15 -10.85
C ILE A 91 5.67 -4.06 -9.32
N VAL A 92 5.74 -2.85 -8.79
CA VAL A 92 5.45 -2.58 -7.37
C VAL A 92 4.06 -1.96 -7.26
N LEU A 93 3.09 -2.72 -6.75
CA LEU A 93 1.74 -2.24 -6.52
C LEU A 93 1.67 -1.46 -5.21
N ARG A 94 1.24 -0.19 -5.30
CA ARG A 94 0.96 0.69 -4.17
C ARG A 94 -0.51 0.63 -3.76
N ASN A 95 -1.39 0.40 -4.72
CA ASN A 95 -2.81 0.17 -4.52
C ASN A 95 -3.19 -1.27 -4.97
N PRO A 96 -3.32 -2.23 -4.03
CA PRO A 96 -3.68 -3.60 -4.38
C PRO A 96 -5.14 -3.77 -4.86
N GLU A 97 -6.00 -2.77 -4.61
CA GLU A 97 -7.39 -2.78 -5.10
C GLU A 97 -7.52 -2.24 -6.51
N TRP A 98 -6.42 -1.79 -7.13
CA TRP A 98 -6.47 -1.25 -8.47
C TRP A 98 -6.78 -2.36 -9.48
N GLU A 99 -7.96 -2.27 -10.11
CA GLU A 99 -8.48 -3.25 -11.07
C GLU A 99 -7.55 -3.44 -12.30
N GLY A 100 -6.74 -2.42 -12.64
CA GLY A 100 -5.81 -2.47 -13.76
C GLY A 100 -4.52 -3.25 -13.52
N ALA A 101 -4.26 -3.72 -12.29
CA ALA A 101 -3.01 -4.40 -11.95
C ALA A 101 -2.76 -5.66 -12.80
N GLN A 102 -3.80 -6.47 -13.03
CA GLN A 102 -3.68 -7.68 -13.84
C GLN A 102 -3.43 -7.37 -15.32
N ALA A 103 -4.09 -6.32 -15.84
CA ALA A 103 -3.86 -5.87 -17.21
C ALA A 103 -2.43 -5.34 -17.40
N LEU A 104 -1.90 -4.60 -16.41
CA LEU A 104 -0.52 -4.11 -16.42
C LEU A 104 0.48 -5.28 -16.47
N ALA A 105 0.30 -6.28 -15.60
CA ALA A 105 1.14 -7.48 -15.57
C ALA A 105 1.10 -8.26 -16.90
N ALA A 106 -0.10 -8.43 -17.48
CA ALA A 106 -0.26 -9.09 -18.77
C ALA A 106 0.42 -8.32 -19.92
N THR A 107 0.29 -6.99 -19.92
CA THR A 107 0.91 -6.11 -20.93
C THR A 107 2.44 -6.18 -20.86
N LEU A 108 2.99 -6.15 -19.64
CA LEU A 108 4.42 -6.25 -19.39
C LEU A 108 4.95 -7.69 -19.47
N LYS A 109 4.05 -8.68 -19.64
CA LYS A 109 4.37 -10.12 -19.68
C LYS A 109 5.23 -10.60 -18.50
N THR A 110 5.10 -9.94 -17.35
CA THR A 110 5.88 -10.23 -16.15
C THR A 110 5.01 -10.84 -15.07
N LYS A 111 5.58 -11.76 -14.31
CA LYS A 111 4.99 -12.30 -13.07
C LYS A 111 5.62 -11.68 -11.82
N ASN A 112 6.62 -10.82 -11.99
CA ASN A 112 7.35 -10.18 -10.91
C ASN A 112 6.55 -9.01 -10.36
N ILE A 113 5.58 -9.34 -9.52
CA ILE A 113 4.69 -8.37 -8.88
C ILE A 113 4.98 -8.38 -7.38
N LEU A 114 5.33 -7.22 -6.84
CA LEU A 114 5.50 -6.99 -5.41
C LEU A 114 4.40 -6.05 -4.92
N VAL A 115 3.70 -6.44 -3.85
CA VAL A 115 2.68 -5.58 -3.24
C VAL A 115 3.30 -4.84 -2.06
N LEU A 116 3.56 -3.54 -2.23
CA LEU A 116 4.02 -2.63 -1.19
C LEU A 116 2.97 -1.53 -0.99
N GLN A 117 1.85 -1.91 -0.39
CA GLN A 117 0.71 -1.02 -0.21
C GLN A 117 1.13 0.27 0.50
N ASN A 118 0.75 1.42 -0.07
CA ASN A 118 0.98 2.72 0.52
C ASN A 118 -0.23 3.62 0.23
N LYS A 119 -1.04 3.89 1.26
CA LYS A 119 -2.24 4.73 1.14
C LYS A 119 -1.93 6.19 0.82
N ASN A 120 -0.70 6.63 1.05
CA ASN A 120 -0.23 7.98 0.76
C ASN A 120 0.46 8.08 -0.61
N ALA A 121 0.61 6.96 -1.35
CA ALA A 121 1.12 7.01 -2.71
C ALA A 121 0.14 7.73 -3.63
N THR A 122 0.68 8.49 -4.57
CA THR A 122 -0.11 9.18 -5.59
C THR A 122 -0.43 8.28 -6.77
N VAL A 123 0.37 7.24 -7.00
CA VAL A 123 0.22 6.27 -8.10
C VAL A 123 -0.28 4.91 -7.60
N ASP A 124 -0.93 4.16 -8.47
CA ASP A 124 -1.40 2.80 -8.17
C ASP A 124 -0.26 1.77 -8.27
N ALA A 125 0.69 1.99 -9.18
CA ALA A 125 1.84 1.12 -9.41
C ALA A 125 3.11 1.87 -9.83
N VAL A 126 4.26 1.27 -9.53
CA VAL A 126 5.57 1.68 -10.05
C VAL A 126 6.13 0.53 -10.88
N VAL A 127 6.54 0.80 -12.11
CA VAL A 127 7.20 -0.17 -12.99
C VAL A 127 8.71 0.08 -12.95
N HIS A 128 9.43 -0.85 -12.34
CA HIS A 128 10.90 -0.86 -12.34
C HIS A 128 11.37 -1.58 -13.60
N THR A 129 11.87 -0.83 -14.57
CA THR A 129 12.23 -1.33 -15.91
C THR A 129 13.56 -2.08 -15.84
N GLY A 130 13.52 -3.39 -16.12
CA GLY A 130 14.68 -4.29 -16.16
C GLY A 130 15.41 -4.28 -17.50
N ARG A 131 16.46 -5.10 -17.64
CA ARG A 131 17.20 -5.29 -18.91
C ARG A 131 16.36 -6.04 -19.96
N ASP A 132 15.37 -6.78 -19.52
CA ASP A 132 14.37 -7.49 -20.34
C ASP A 132 13.36 -6.57 -21.07
N PHE A 133 13.43 -5.26 -20.87
CA PHE A 133 12.41 -4.35 -21.38
C PHE A 133 12.29 -4.35 -22.91
N GLN A 134 13.37 -4.62 -23.63
CA GLN A 134 13.35 -4.66 -25.10
C GLN A 134 12.51 -5.83 -25.60
N GLN A 135 12.65 -7.00 -24.98
CA GLN A 135 11.87 -8.19 -25.28
C GLN A 135 10.37 -8.00 -24.95
N ILE A 136 10.07 -7.15 -23.98
CA ILE A 136 8.69 -6.78 -23.62
C ILE A 136 8.07 -5.89 -24.70
N ILE A 137 8.76 -4.81 -25.10
CA ILE A 137 8.21 -3.80 -26.02
C ILE A 137 8.25 -4.21 -27.50
N GLU A 138 9.24 -5.02 -27.89
CA GLU A 138 9.46 -5.53 -29.24
C GLU A 138 9.50 -7.06 -29.19
N PRO A 139 8.36 -7.74 -28.97
CA PRO A 139 8.35 -9.20 -29.00
C PRO A 139 8.76 -9.66 -30.40
N ASP A 140 9.77 -10.53 -30.47
CA ASP A 140 10.36 -11.05 -31.71
C ASP A 140 9.30 -11.24 -32.80
N GLN A 141 9.47 -10.50 -33.90
CA GLN A 141 8.76 -10.78 -35.15
C GLN A 141 9.38 -12.06 -35.68
N GLY A 142 8.81 -13.21 -35.29
CA GLY A 142 9.30 -14.53 -35.71
C GLY A 142 9.67 -14.54 -37.20
N GLU A 143 10.85 -15.08 -37.49
CA GLU A 143 11.47 -15.25 -38.80
C GLU A 143 10.47 -15.36 -39.97
N LYS A 144 10.11 -14.21 -40.56
CA LYS A 144 9.53 -14.18 -41.91
C LYS A 144 10.67 -14.18 -42.93
N ASN A 145 11.48 -15.24 -42.99
CA ASN A 145 12.48 -15.40 -44.04
C ASN A 145 12.79 -16.89 -44.24
N ASP A 146 11.83 -17.70 -44.68
CA ASP A 146 12.11 -19.05 -45.22
C ASP A 146 10.97 -19.58 -46.10
N SER A 147 10.56 -18.79 -47.10
CA SER A 147 9.75 -19.30 -48.22
C SER A 147 10.22 -18.71 -49.54
N ASN A 148 11.46 -19.02 -49.90
CA ASN A 148 11.87 -19.08 -51.29
C ASN A 148 12.94 -20.16 -51.47
N LYS A 149 12.49 -21.42 -51.56
CA LYS A 149 13.28 -22.52 -52.10
C LYS A 149 12.40 -23.34 -53.04
#